data_AF-A0A9X2X784-F1
#
_entry.id   AF-A0A9X2X784-F1
#
_cell.length_a   1.000
_cell.length_b   1.000
_cell.length_c   1.000
_cell.angle_alpha   90.00
_cell.angle_beta   90.00
_cell.angle_gamma   90.00
#
_symmetry.space_group_name_H-M   'P 1'
#
loop_
_entity.id
_entity.type
_entity.pdbx_description
1 polymer ?
#
loop_
_entity_poly.entity_id
_entity_poly.type
_entity_poly.pdbx_seq_one_letter_code
_entity_poly.pdbx_strand_id
1 'polypeptide(L)'
;MAEDKQKKQLLHLVFGGELTALGGTEFRDLQALDIVGIFGDYKSAEAAWRAKAQETVDNAHMRYFIVHLHRLLDPDTDKAGRG
;
A
#
# COMPACT_ATOMS: atom_id res chain seq x y z
N MET A 1 32.80 11.68 -6.08
CA MET A 1 31.51 11.46 -6.77
C MET A 1 30.73 10.53 -5.86
N ALA A 2 29.69 11.04 -5.21
CA ALA A 2 28.93 10.28 -4.23
C ALA A 2 28.15 9.19 -4.96
N GLU A 3 28.46 7.95 -4.61
CA GLU A 3 27.76 6.77 -5.08
C GLU A 3 26.30 6.90 -4.62
N ASP A 4 25.43 7.24 -5.57
CA ASP A 4 23.99 7.15 -5.42
C ASP A 4 23.69 5.68 -5.14
N LYS A 5 23.62 5.33 -3.85
CA LYS A 5 22.94 4.12 -3.41
C LYS A 5 21.58 4.24 -4.05
N GLN A 6 21.37 3.51 -5.15
CA GLN A 6 20.10 3.33 -5.82
C GLN A 6 19.10 2.93 -4.74
N LYS A 7 18.47 3.92 -4.11
CA LYS A 7 17.37 3.70 -3.19
C LYS A 7 16.30 3.25 -4.14
N LYS A 8 16.20 1.93 -4.32
CA LYS A 8 15.10 1.28 -5.05
C LYS A 8 13.87 2.10 -4.75
N GLN A 9 13.27 2.67 -5.79
CA GLN A 9 12.08 3.49 -5.64
C GLN A 9 10.95 2.55 -5.23
N LEU A 10 10.89 2.25 -3.93
CA LEU A 10 9.89 1.38 -3.35
C LEU A 10 8.64 2.24 -3.22
N LEU A 11 7.85 2.28 -4.30
CA LEU A 11 6.57 2.97 -4.29
C LEU A 11 5.57 2.17 -3.44
N HIS A 12 5.00 2.83 -2.45
CA HIS A 12 3.97 2.29 -1.56
C HIS A 12 2.68 3.05 -1.82
N LEU A 13 1.66 2.37 -2.33
CA LEU A 13 0.31 2.93 -2.49
C LEU A 13 -0.49 2.61 -1.24
N VAL A 14 -1.11 3.62 -0.66
CA VAL A 14 -2.06 3.46 0.44
C VAL A 14 -3.46 3.75 -0.10
N PHE A 15 -4.35 2.77 0.06
CA PHE A 15 -5.75 2.90 -0.30
C PHE A 15 -6.61 2.11 0.68
N GLY A 16 -7.89 2.44 0.76
CA GLY A 16 -8.84 1.72 1.59
C GLY A 16 -10.24 1.80 1.04
N GLY A 17 -11.15 1.08 1.68
CA GLY A 17 -12.54 1.06 1.28
C GLY A 17 -13.37 0.16 2.18
N GLU A 18 -14.66 0.12 1.90
CA GLU A 18 -15.60 -0.76 2.59
C GLU A 18 -15.41 -2.20 2.11
N LEU A 19 -15.10 -3.12 3.02
CA LEU A 19 -15.02 -4.55 2.75
C LEU A 19 -16.41 -5.20 2.75
N THR A 20 -16.58 -6.25 1.95
CA THR A 20 -17.80 -7.07 1.96
C THR A 20 -17.97 -7.83 3.27
N ALA A 21 -16.85 -8.21 3.90
CA ALA A 21 -16.80 -9.02 5.11
C ALA A 21 -15.64 -8.58 6.02
N LEU A 22 -15.85 -8.65 7.34
CA LEU A 22 -14.96 -8.16 8.41
C LEU A 22 -13.59 -8.89 8.55
N GLY A 23 -13.15 -9.62 7.53
CA GLY A 23 -11.84 -10.28 7.49
C GLY A 23 -11.39 -10.65 6.07
N GLY A 24 -12.13 -10.20 5.05
CA GLY A 24 -11.78 -10.42 3.65
C GLY A 24 -10.88 -9.31 3.11
N THR A 25 -10.44 -9.49 1.88
CA THR A 25 -9.76 -8.48 1.05
C THR A 25 -10.63 -8.01 -0.11
N GLU A 26 -11.89 -8.45 -0.15
CA GLU A 26 -12.86 -8.05 -1.16
C GLU A 26 -13.55 -6.75 -0.75
N PHE A 27 -13.35 -5.72 -1.57
CA PHE A 27 -14.05 -4.45 -1.42
C PHE A 27 -15.47 -4.59 -1.95
N ARG A 28 -16.42 -4.08 -1.19
CA ARG A 28 -17.83 -4.05 -1.56
C ARG A 28 -18.07 -3.11 -2.72
N ASP A 29 -17.38 -1.98 -2.73
CA ASP A 29 -17.51 -0.97 -3.77
C ASP A 29 -16.12 -0.51 -4.21
N LEU A 30 -15.77 -0.81 -5.47
CA LEU A 30 -14.50 -0.43 -6.06
C LEU A 30 -14.47 1.05 -6.49
N GLN A 31 -15.62 1.70 -6.66
CA GLN A 31 -15.72 3.11 -7.01
C GLN A 31 -15.61 4.00 -5.76
N ALA A 32 -16.03 3.49 -4.60
CA ALA A 32 -15.88 4.14 -3.30
C ALA A 32 -14.52 3.88 -2.62
N LEU A 33 -13.52 3.41 -3.35
CA LEU A 33 -12.16 3.26 -2.82
C LEU A 33 -11.56 4.63 -2.49
N ASP A 34 -11.14 4.80 -1.23
CA ASP A 34 -10.41 5.96 -0.76
C ASP A 34 -8.92 5.78 -1.08
N ILE A 35 -8.42 6.57 -2.02
CA ILE A 35 -7.00 6.59 -2.37
C ILE A 35 -6.34 7.67 -1.53
N VAL A 36 -5.54 7.24 -0.54
CA VAL A 36 -4.85 8.16 0.37
C VAL A 36 -3.66 8.82 -0.32
N GLY A 37 -2.90 8.05 -1.10
CA GLY A 37 -1.77 8.55 -1.87
C GLY A 37 -0.66 7.52 -2.11
N ILE A 38 0.36 7.95 -2.86
CA ILE A 38 1.57 7.15 -3.17
C ILE A 38 2.76 7.77 -2.45
N PHE A 39 3.53 6.93 -1.77
CA PHE A 39 4.67 7.32 -0.97
C PHE A 39 5.95 6.61 -1.44
N GLY A 40 7.09 7.31 -1.38
CA GLY A 40 8.40 6.76 -1.77
C GLY A 40 9.07 5.92 -0.68
N ASP A 41 8.45 5.81 0.50
CA ASP A 41 8.99 5.11 1.66
C ASP A 41 7.86 4.49 2.50
N TYR A 42 8.16 3.32 3.06
CA TYR A 42 7.20 2.55 3.86
C TYR A 42 6.73 3.33 5.09
N LYS A 43 7.62 4.13 5.70
CA LYS A 43 7.33 4.87 6.93
C LYS A 43 6.28 5.95 6.70
N SER A 44 6.36 6.70 5.60
CA SER A 44 5.33 7.68 5.23
C SER A 44 4.01 7.01 4.87
N ALA A 45 4.06 5.87 4.17
CA ALA A 45 2.87 5.10 3.84
C ALA A 45 2.17 4.57 5.11
N GLU A 46 2.92 4.01 6.06
CA GLU A 46 2.38 3.52 7.33
C GLU A 46 1.77 4.65 8.16
N ALA A 47 2.41 5.82 8.19
CA ALA A 47 1.86 6.99 8.89
C ALA A 47 0.51 7.43 8.30
N ALA A 48 0.42 7.50 6.97
CA ALA A 48 -0.81 7.85 6.26
C ALA A 48 -1.91 6.79 6.45
N TRP A 49 -1.56 5.51 6.31
CA TRP A 49 -2.45 4.39 6.57
C TRP A 49 -2.98 4.40 8.00
N ARG A 50 -2.10 4.61 8.99
CA ARG A 50 -2.46 4.62 10.40
C ARG A 50 -3.41 5.78 10.72
N ALA A 51 -3.12 6.97 10.19
CA ALA A 51 -4.00 8.13 10.35
C ALA A 51 -5.41 7.81 9.82
N LYS A 52 -5.50 7.31 8.59
CA LYS A 52 -6.78 6.96 7.95
C LYS A 52 -7.51 5.81 8.64
N ALA A 53 -6.79 4.77 9.05
CA ALA A 53 -7.37 3.65 9.78
C ALA A 53 -7.88 4.06 11.17
N GLN A 54 -7.23 5.03 11.82
CA GLN A 54 -7.71 5.61 13.08
C GLN A 54 -8.95 6.49 12.87
N GLU A 55 -9.00 7.26 11.79
CA GLU A 55 -10.17 8.08 11.43
C GLU A 55 -11.40 7.23 11.11
N THR A 56 -11.22 6.04 10.54
CA THR A 56 -12.33 5.17 10.14
C THR A 56 -12.63 4.06 11.13
N VAL A 57 -12.16 4.17 12.37
CA VAL A 57 -12.37 3.16 13.42
C VAL A 57 -13.87 2.92 13.71
N ASP A 58 -14.69 3.95 13.56
CA ASP A 58 -16.15 3.88 13.74
C ASP A 58 -16.84 3.08 12.63
N ASN A 59 -16.19 2.91 11.48
CA ASN A 59 -16.75 2.18 10.35
C ASN A 59 -16.11 0.79 10.25
N ALA A 60 -16.77 -0.21 10.85
CA ALA A 60 -16.23 -1.56 11.04
C ALA A 60 -15.78 -2.26 9.72
N HIS A 61 -16.41 -1.91 8.60
CA HIS A 61 -16.08 -2.47 7.29
C HIS A 61 -14.99 -1.68 6.55
N MET A 62 -14.65 -0.47 7.01
CA MET A 62 -13.66 0.38 6.35
C MET A 62 -12.26 -0.10 6.70
N ARG A 63 -11.51 -0.55 5.70
CA ARG A 63 -10.16 -1.09 5.88
C ARG A 63 -9.20 -0.46 4.89
N TYR A 64 -8.04 -0.02 5.38
CA TYR A 64 -6.95 0.48 4.55
C TYR A 64 -5.85 -0.57 4.42
N PHE A 65 -5.20 -0.58 3.26
CA PHE A 65 -4.12 -1.47 2.88
C PHE A 65 -2.95 -0.66 2.32
N ILE A 66 -1.74 -1.20 2.52
CA ILE A 66 -0.50 -0.67 1.95
C ILE A 66 0.00 -1.68 0.94
N VAL A 67 0.11 -1.28 -0.33
CA VAL A 67 0.59 -2.15 -1.41
C VAL A 67 1.93 -1.66 -1.94
N HIS A 68 2.83 -2.63 -2.14
CA HIS A 68 4.18 -2.44 -2.63
C HIS A 68 4.17 -2.55 -4.17
N LEU A 69 4.08 -1.43 -4.89
CA LEU A 69 4.02 -1.44 -6.36
C LEU A 69 5.33 -1.92 -7.00
N HIS A 70 6.45 -1.75 -6.31
CA HIS A 70 7.77 -2.11 -6.80
C HIS A 70 7.95 -3.62 -7.08
N ARG A 71 7.10 -4.49 -6.50
CA ARG A 71 7.14 -5.94 -6.75
C ARG A 71 6.37 -6.34 -8.01
N LEU A 72 5.53 -5.44 -8.54
CA LEU A 72 4.61 -5.70 -9.63
C LEU A 72 5.12 -5.17 -10.98
N LEU A 73 5.94 -4.11 -10.99
CA LEU A 73 6.54 -3.55 -12.21
C LEU A 73 7.75 -4.33 -12.74
N ASP A 74 8.43 -5.12 -11.89
CA ASP A 74 9.63 -5.84 -12.29
C ASP A 74 9.58 -7.30 -11.79
N PRO A 75 8.85 -8.19 -12.49
CA PRO A 75 8.83 -9.62 -12.18
C PRO A 75 10.18 -10.32 -12.41
N ASP A 76 11.14 -9.66 -13.08
CA ASP A 76 12.46 -10.22 -13.39
C ASP A 76 13.44 -10.11 -12.22
N THR A 77 13.29 -9.09 -11.36
CA THR A 77 14.13 -8.90 -10.15
C THR A 77 13.97 -10.02 -9.10
N ASP A 78 12.89 -10.81 -9.12
CA ASP A 78 12.71 -11.96 -8.21
C ASP A 78 13.50 -13.21 -8.65
N LYS A 79 13.85 -13.33 -9.94
CA LYS A 79 14.66 -14.46 -10.44
C LYS A 79 16.15 -14.33 -10.19
N ALA A 80 16.68 -13.13 -9.93
CA ALA A 80 18.11 -12.91 -9.75
C ALA A 80 18.65 -13.22 -8.32
N GLY A 81 17.80 -13.67 -7.39
CA GLY A 81 18.18 -13.99 -6.00
C GLY A 81 18.30 -15.49 -5.67
N ARG A 82 18.00 -16.39 -6.62
CA ARG A 82 18.26 -17.83 -6.51
C ARG A 82 19.09 -18.29 -7.70
N GLY A 83 20.40 -18.11 -7.60
CA GLY A 83 21.40 -18.67 -8.51
C GLY A 83 22.71 -18.83 -7.78
#